data_AF-A0A4Y8KXJ7-F1
#
_entry.id   AF-A0A4Y8KXJ7-F1
#
_cell.length_a   1.000
_cell.length_b   1.000
_cell.length_c   1.000
_cell.angle_alpha   90.00
_cell.angle_beta   90.00
_cell.angle_gamma   90.00
#
_symmetry.space_group_name_H-M   'P 1'
#
loop_
_entity.id
_entity.type
_entity.pdbx_description
1 polymer ?
#
loop_
_entity_poly.entity_id
_entity_poly.type
_entity_poly.pdbx_seq_one_letter_code
_entity_poly.pdbx_strand_id
1 'polypeptide(L)'
;MHTLVIGHRGASGYRPEHTRAAYDLAFGLGADAVEPDVVATRDGVLVVRHENEISGTTDVEARPEFAHRRTEKLIAGAHLTGWFTEDFTWAELATLRARERMPKTRRSNASFDGEQPILRLRDVFALVDAAAESTPRPLAVVAEIKHATYFASIGLPLDELFAAEVEAAGWNDGRLVTESFEVGVLSQLAARGIRGNRIFLLENEGQPHDEIARHGTEGAHYAHYLTPGGLAGLGEAVQGVSVHKSRILKTDAAGNVSGATTLVDEVHAAGLTAFCWTLRPENRFLAQSSRRGGRASHWGNWQQEFRTILGSGIDGVFADHPDLAVHVRDAPKPGPE
;
A
#
# COMPACT_ATOMS: atom_id res chain seq x y z
N MET A 1 11.95 -4.06 -19.46
CA MET A 1 10.82 -4.46 -18.59
C MET A 1 9.91 -3.25 -18.43
N HIS A 2 8.61 -3.46 -18.34
CA HIS A 2 7.62 -2.40 -18.12
C HIS A 2 7.33 -2.34 -16.63
N THR A 3 7.71 -1.25 -15.96
CA THR A 3 7.43 -1.08 -14.53
C THR A 3 5.94 -0.82 -14.31
N LEU A 4 5.33 -1.60 -13.43
CA LEU A 4 3.94 -1.42 -13.01
C LEU A 4 3.79 -0.13 -12.21
N VAL A 5 2.90 0.77 -12.64
CA VAL A 5 2.53 1.95 -11.84
C VAL A 5 1.26 1.63 -11.06
N ILE A 6 1.40 1.57 -9.74
CA ILE A 6 0.32 1.20 -8.82
C ILE A 6 -0.19 2.47 -8.15
N GLY A 7 -1.48 2.76 -8.30
CA GLY A 7 -2.16 3.83 -7.58
C GLY A 7 -2.29 3.47 -6.10
N HIS A 8 -1.38 4.00 -5.29
CA HIS A 8 -1.32 3.75 -3.86
C HIS A 8 -2.54 4.38 -3.17
N ARG A 9 -3.45 3.51 -2.75
CA ARG A 9 -4.80 3.85 -2.27
C ARG A 9 -5.64 4.59 -3.31
N GLY A 10 -5.38 4.32 -4.58
CA GLY A 10 -5.87 5.09 -5.73
C GLY A 10 -4.99 6.31 -6.03
N ALA A 11 -5.58 7.36 -6.57
CA ALA A 11 -4.92 8.64 -6.81
C ALA A 11 -4.97 9.52 -5.54
N SER A 12 -4.44 8.99 -4.43
CA SER A 12 -4.53 9.59 -3.08
C SER A 12 -3.84 10.95 -2.94
N GLY A 13 -3.01 11.32 -3.92
CA GLY A 13 -2.45 12.66 -4.09
C GLY A 13 -3.47 13.73 -4.46
N TYR A 14 -4.59 13.33 -5.06
CA TYR A 14 -5.63 14.22 -5.61
C TYR A 14 -7.02 14.05 -4.98
N ARG A 15 -7.29 12.90 -4.36
CA ARG A 15 -8.58 12.57 -3.72
C ARG A 15 -8.33 11.86 -2.38
N PRO A 16 -9.27 11.92 -1.42
CA PRO A 16 -9.20 11.11 -0.21
C PRO A 16 -8.96 9.64 -0.56
N GLU A 17 -8.02 9.01 0.14
CA GLU A 17 -7.59 7.64 -0.13
C GLU A 17 -8.72 6.60 0.04
N HIS A 18 -8.63 5.49 -0.70
CA HIS A 18 -9.61 4.40 -0.66
C HIS A 18 -11.06 4.84 -0.87
N THR A 19 -11.23 5.74 -1.83
CA THR A 19 -12.55 6.19 -2.30
C THR A 19 -12.72 5.81 -3.76
N ARG A 20 -13.97 5.71 -4.22
CA ARG A 20 -14.27 5.47 -5.64
C ARG A 20 -13.61 6.53 -6.52
N ALA A 21 -13.70 7.80 -6.11
CA ALA A 21 -13.07 8.90 -6.84
C ALA A 21 -11.55 8.76 -6.95
N ALA A 22 -10.87 8.26 -5.91
CA ALA A 22 -9.43 8.01 -5.98
C ALA A 22 -9.10 6.86 -6.94
N TYR A 23 -9.88 5.77 -6.94
CA TYR A 23 -9.65 4.63 -7.83
C TYR A 23 -9.97 4.94 -9.30
N ASP A 24 -11.13 5.56 -9.57
CA ASP A 24 -11.52 5.98 -10.93
C ASP A 24 -10.47 6.93 -11.52
N LEU A 25 -10.00 7.90 -10.71
CA LEU A 25 -8.98 8.83 -11.14
C LEU A 25 -7.64 8.14 -11.39
N ALA A 26 -7.23 7.17 -10.56
CA ALA A 26 -5.98 6.45 -10.78
C ALA A 26 -5.93 5.77 -12.16
N PHE A 27 -7.01 5.09 -12.55
CA PHE A 27 -7.12 4.46 -13.86
C PHE A 27 -7.15 5.49 -14.99
N GLY A 28 -7.92 6.57 -14.83
CA GLY A 28 -7.96 7.68 -15.78
C GLY A 28 -6.60 8.37 -15.97
N LEU A 29 -5.73 8.32 -14.96
CA LEU A 29 -4.36 8.84 -15.00
C LEU A 29 -3.32 7.81 -15.49
N GLY A 30 -3.74 6.61 -15.87
CA GLY A 30 -2.88 5.59 -16.47
C GLY A 30 -2.26 4.58 -15.51
N ALA A 31 -2.71 4.49 -14.26
CA ALA A 31 -2.23 3.46 -13.31
C ALA A 31 -2.58 2.05 -13.81
N ASP A 32 -1.64 1.10 -13.75
CA ASP A 32 -1.80 -0.30 -14.15
C ASP A 32 -2.48 -1.16 -13.10
N ALA A 33 -2.37 -0.74 -11.84
CA ALA A 33 -3.10 -1.33 -10.74
C ALA A 33 -3.52 -0.26 -9.75
N VAL A 34 -4.44 -0.63 -8.86
CA VAL A 34 -4.75 0.12 -7.66
C VAL A 34 -4.50 -0.74 -6.44
N GLU A 35 -4.15 -0.09 -5.33
CA GLU A 35 -3.83 -0.75 -4.08
C GLU A 35 -4.94 -0.48 -3.04
N PRO A 36 -5.66 -1.52 -2.59
CA PRO A 36 -6.50 -1.47 -1.40
C PRO A 36 -5.81 -2.08 -0.18
N ASP A 37 -5.75 -1.32 0.91
CA ASP A 37 -5.43 -1.79 2.26
C ASP A 37 -6.67 -2.46 2.88
N VAL A 38 -6.56 -3.72 3.29
CA VAL A 38 -7.69 -4.55 3.72
C VAL A 38 -7.67 -4.81 5.22
N VAL A 39 -8.78 -4.44 5.87
CA VAL A 39 -9.11 -4.72 7.28
C VAL A 39 -10.53 -5.29 7.40
N ALA A 40 -10.89 -5.85 8.54
CA ALA A 40 -12.22 -6.43 8.76
C ALA A 40 -13.11 -5.61 9.71
N THR A 41 -14.42 -5.73 9.49
CA THR A 41 -15.46 -5.33 10.43
C THR A 41 -15.74 -6.44 11.45
N ARG A 42 -16.50 -6.11 12.52
CA ARG A 42 -16.96 -7.07 13.54
C ARG A 42 -17.72 -8.25 12.97
N ASP A 43 -18.51 -8.01 11.91
CA ASP A 43 -19.31 -8.99 11.19
C ASP A 43 -18.57 -9.64 10.01
N GLY A 44 -17.23 -9.52 9.96
CA GLY A 44 -16.38 -10.24 9.02
C GLY A 44 -16.37 -9.68 7.59
N VAL A 45 -16.90 -8.48 7.36
CA VAL A 45 -16.85 -7.83 6.04
C VAL A 45 -15.49 -7.17 5.85
N LEU A 46 -14.86 -7.43 4.70
CA LEU A 46 -13.61 -6.78 4.33
C LEU A 46 -13.86 -5.36 3.79
N VAL A 47 -13.28 -4.38 4.48
CA VAL A 47 -13.35 -2.97 4.12
C VAL A 47 -11.98 -2.43 3.81
N VAL A 48 -11.95 -1.37 3.01
CA VAL A 48 -10.70 -0.81 2.51
C VAL A 48 -10.31 0.44 3.28
N ARG A 49 -9.32 0.32 4.16
CA ARG A 49 -8.74 1.40 4.97
C ARG A 49 -7.30 1.07 5.33
N HIS A 50 -6.44 2.08 5.28
CA HIS A 50 -5.01 1.91 5.59
C HIS A 50 -4.73 1.44 7.01
N GLU A 51 -5.55 1.86 7.97
CA GLU A 51 -5.49 1.34 9.34
C GLU A 51 -6.89 0.91 9.75
N ASN A 52 -6.97 -0.04 10.68
CA ASN A 52 -8.24 -0.36 11.31
C ASN A 52 -8.67 0.76 12.27
N GLU A 53 -7.76 1.58 12.78
CA GLU A 53 -8.06 2.85 13.44
C GLU A 53 -8.51 3.91 12.41
N ILE A 54 -9.74 4.42 12.53
CA ILE A 54 -10.40 5.24 11.50
C ILE A 54 -10.70 6.69 11.92
N SER A 55 -10.19 7.17 13.06
CA SER A 55 -10.39 8.55 13.52
C SER A 55 -9.93 9.58 12.48
N GLY A 56 -8.75 9.34 11.89
CA GLY A 56 -8.10 10.29 10.98
C GLY A 56 -8.56 10.23 9.53
N THR A 57 -9.35 9.22 9.15
CA THR A 57 -9.70 8.92 7.75
C THR A 57 -11.20 8.87 7.50
N THR A 58 -12.01 9.14 8.53
CA THR A 58 -13.47 9.17 8.45
C THR A 58 -14.06 10.32 9.25
N ASP A 59 -15.39 10.47 9.20
CA ASP A 59 -16.15 11.41 10.04
C ASP A 59 -16.58 10.84 11.40
N VAL A 60 -16.08 9.66 11.82
CA VAL A 60 -16.55 8.93 13.01
C VAL A 60 -16.53 9.77 14.30
N GLU A 61 -15.51 10.61 14.50
CA GLU A 61 -15.40 11.49 15.68
C GLU A 61 -16.57 12.50 15.76
N ALA A 62 -17.15 12.86 14.62
CA ALA A 62 -18.29 13.77 14.52
C ALA A 62 -19.65 13.07 14.59
N ARG A 63 -19.70 11.76 14.87
CA ARG A 63 -20.93 10.95 14.96
C ARG A 63 -21.30 10.67 16.43
N PRO A 64 -22.25 11.41 17.04
CA PRO A 64 -22.59 11.25 18.44
C PRO A 64 -23.02 9.83 18.82
N GLU A 65 -23.69 9.12 17.91
CA GLU A 65 -24.12 7.73 18.09
C GLU A 65 -22.95 6.76 18.26
N PHE A 66 -21.74 7.12 17.82
CA PHE A 66 -20.54 6.30 17.92
C PHE A 66 -19.53 6.81 18.95
N ALA A 67 -19.79 7.93 19.63
CA ALA A 67 -18.87 8.52 20.61
C ALA A 67 -18.44 7.51 21.69
N HIS A 68 -19.36 6.66 22.13
CA HIS A 68 -19.12 5.63 23.16
C HIS A 68 -18.21 4.47 22.71
N ARG A 69 -17.88 4.36 21.41
CA ARG A 69 -17.00 3.32 20.86
C ARG A 69 -15.53 3.71 20.83
N ARG A 70 -15.19 4.95 21.20
CA ARG A 70 -13.80 5.37 21.31
C ARG A 70 -13.12 4.56 22.40
N THR A 71 -12.05 3.85 22.06
CA THR A 71 -11.34 2.96 22.99
C THR A 71 -9.82 3.01 22.75
N GLU A 72 -9.05 2.38 23.63
CA GLU A 72 -7.61 2.13 23.43
C GLU A 72 -7.39 0.65 23.10
N LYS A 73 -6.50 0.37 22.15
CA LYS A 73 -6.09 -1.00 21.75
C LYS A 73 -4.58 -1.07 21.53
N LEU A 74 -4.01 -2.23 21.83
CA LEU A 74 -2.64 -2.57 21.45
C LEU A 74 -2.67 -3.31 20.10
N ILE A 75 -2.20 -2.66 19.05
CA ILE A 75 -2.15 -3.20 17.68
C ILE A 75 -0.72 -3.10 17.18
N ALA A 76 -0.16 -4.21 16.70
CA ALA A 76 1.21 -4.28 16.20
C ALA A 76 2.26 -3.68 17.16
N GLY A 77 2.08 -3.86 18.48
CA GLY A 77 2.97 -3.32 19.51
C GLY A 77 2.79 -1.83 19.85
N ALA A 78 1.81 -1.14 19.23
CA ALA A 78 1.49 0.26 19.50
C ALA A 78 0.15 0.41 20.22
N HIS A 79 0.11 1.23 21.28
CA HIS A 79 -1.15 1.68 21.90
C HIS A 79 -1.78 2.77 21.02
N LEU A 80 -2.94 2.45 20.45
CA LEU A 80 -3.73 3.37 19.64
C LEU A 80 -5.01 3.70 20.39
N THR A 81 -5.41 4.97 20.40
CA THR A 81 -6.71 5.39 20.96
C THR A 81 -7.56 6.01 19.86
N GLY A 82 -8.74 5.46 19.62
CA GLY A 82 -9.60 5.89 18.53
C GLY A 82 -10.82 4.99 18.35
N TRP A 83 -11.28 4.91 17.10
CA TRP A 83 -12.38 4.02 16.69
C TRP A 83 -11.84 3.00 15.72
N PHE A 84 -12.18 1.73 15.89
CA PHE A 84 -11.56 0.65 15.12
C PHE A 84 -12.58 -0.11 14.30
N THR A 85 -12.24 -0.51 13.06
CA THR A 85 -13.20 -1.15 12.13
C THR A 85 -13.84 -2.40 12.73
N GLU A 86 -13.09 -3.21 13.48
CA GLU A 86 -13.58 -4.42 14.14
C GLU A 86 -14.56 -4.17 15.31
N ASP A 87 -14.75 -2.91 15.73
CA ASP A 87 -15.77 -2.55 16.72
C ASP A 87 -17.13 -2.23 16.08
N PHE A 88 -17.20 -2.22 14.74
CA PHE A 88 -18.39 -1.87 13.97
C PHE A 88 -18.83 -3.00 13.05
N THR A 89 -20.13 -3.10 12.80
CA THR A 89 -20.65 -3.87 11.66
C THR A 89 -20.45 -3.10 10.36
N TRP A 90 -20.52 -3.80 9.22
CA TRP A 90 -20.56 -3.12 7.93
C TRP A 90 -21.72 -2.13 7.82
N ALA A 91 -22.90 -2.50 8.31
CA ALA A 91 -24.08 -1.63 8.27
C ALA A 91 -23.83 -0.28 8.97
N GLU A 92 -23.05 -0.28 10.05
CA GLU A 92 -22.65 0.94 10.76
C GLU A 92 -21.55 1.69 10.00
N LEU A 93 -20.48 1.01 9.56
CA LEU A 93 -19.38 1.66 8.83
C LEU A 93 -19.82 2.26 7.50
N ALA A 94 -20.78 1.66 6.81
CA ALA A 94 -21.34 2.16 5.55
C ALA A 94 -22.00 3.54 5.70
N THR A 95 -22.36 3.94 6.93
CA THR A 95 -22.93 5.28 7.22
C THR A 95 -21.87 6.37 7.30
N LEU A 96 -20.61 6.00 7.56
CA LEU A 96 -19.50 6.94 7.68
C LEU A 96 -19.08 7.50 6.31
N ARG A 97 -18.34 8.60 6.34
CA ARG A 97 -17.79 9.25 5.16
C ARG A 97 -16.28 9.38 5.27
N ALA A 98 -15.59 9.12 4.16
CA ALA A 98 -14.15 9.21 4.04
C ALA A 98 -13.67 10.65 4.15
N ARG A 99 -12.45 10.83 4.68
CA ARG A 99 -11.75 12.11 4.78
C ARG A 99 -10.27 11.98 4.39
N GLU A 100 -9.69 13.09 3.96
CA GLU A 100 -8.26 13.20 3.69
C GLU A 100 -7.46 13.04 4.99
N ARG A 101 -6.55 12.06 5.02
CA ARG A 101 -5.71 11.74 6.19
C ARG A 101 -4.60 12.77 6.46
N MET A 102 -4.22 13.56 5.47
CA MET A 102 -3.12 14.52 5.52
C MET A 102 -3.58 15.95 5.16
N PRO A 103 -4.61 16.53 5.82
CA PRO A 103 -5.23 17.78 5.38
C PRO A 103 -4.28 18.98 5.44
N LYS A 104 -3.26 18.93 6.31
CA LYS A 104 -2.21 19.97 6.39
C LYS A 104 -1.28 19.97 5.17
N THR A 105 -1.06 18.80 4.55
CA THR A 105 -0.21 18.63 3.36
C THR A 105 -1.03 18.73 2.08
N ARG A 106 -2.20 18.07 2.02
CA ARG A 106 -3.08 17.97 0.85
C ARG A 106 -4.37 18.74 1.05
N ARG A 107 -4.27 20.06 1.20
CA ARG A 107 -5.44 20.92 1.48
C ARG A 107 -6.54 20.84 0.41
N SER A 108 -6.15 20.65 -0.86
CA SER A 108 -7.10 20.44 -1.96
C SER A 108 -7.92 19.17 -1.76
N ASN A 109 -7.31 18.09 -1.27
CA ASN A 109 -8.00 16.82 -1.07
C ASN A 109 -9.06 16.93 0.02
N ALA A 110 -8.79 17.70 1.08
CA ALA A 110 -9.74 17.95 2.16
C ALA A 110 -11.02 18.67 1.69
N SER A 111 -11.03 19.27 0.48
CA SER A 111 -12.27 19.81 -0.10
C SER A 111 -13.28 18.73 -0.52
N PHE A 112 -12.85 17.47 -0.64
CA PHE A 112 -13.69 16.31 -0.93
C PHE A 112 -14.09 15.51 0.32
N ASP A 113 -13.75 16.01 1.52
CA ASP A 113 -14.10 15.35 2.78
C ASP A 113 -15.63 15.21 2.91
N GLY A 114 -16.08 14.03 3.32
CA GLY A 114 -17.51 13.80 3.54
C GLY A 114 -18.30 13.37 2.30
N GLU A 115 -17.71 13.40 1.10
CA GLU A 115 -18.44 13.13 -0.15
C GLU A 115 -18.72 11.65 -0.39
N GLN A 116 -17.77 10.76 -0.05
CA GLN A 116 -17.84 9.33 -0.40
C GLN A 116 -17.85 8.41 0.84
N PRO A 117 -18.57 7.27 0.78
CA PRO A 117 -18.59 6.29 1.85
C PRO A 117 -17.29 5.47 1.93
N ILE A 118 -17.19 4.65 2.97
CA ILE A 118 -16.22 3.54 3.02
C ILE A 118 -16.57 2.52 1.93
N LEU A 119 -15.54 1.88 1.34
CA LEU A 119 -15.70 0.80 0.37
C LEU A 119 -15.40 -0.56 1.00
N ARG A 120 -16.08 -1.60 0.53
CA ARG A 120 -15.67 -3.00 0.74
C ARG A 120 -14.66 -3.42 -0.32
N LEU A 121 -13.97 -4.52 -0.07
CA LEU A 121 -13.05 -5.10 -1.06
C LEU A 121 -13.77 -5.44 -2.39
N ARG A 122 -14.94 -6.09 -2.37
CA ARG A 122 -15.74 -6.31 -3.59
C ARG A 122 -16.10 -5.05 -4.36
N ASP A 123 -16.24 -3.92 -3.67
CA ASP A 123 -16.57 -2.67 -4.36
C ASP A 123 -15.36 -2.20 -5.19
N VAL A 124 -14.13 -2.46 -4.73
CA VAL A 124 -12.90 -2.20 -5.49
C VAL A 124 -12.77 -3.13 -6.69
N PHE A 125 -13.03 -4.43 -6.50
CA PHE A 125 -13.08 -5.39 -7.60
C PHE A 125 -14.05 -4.97 -8.71
N ALA A 126 -15.28 -4.60 -8.35
CA ALA A 126 -16.26 -4.09 -9.30
C ALA A 126 -15.81 -2.79 -10.01
N LEU A 127 -15.08 -1.91 -9.30
CA LEU A 127 -14.50 -0.70 -9.89
C LEU A 127 -13.44 -1.02 -10.95
N VAL A 128 -12.56 -1.97 -10.67
CA VAL A 128 -11.50 -2.35 -11.61
C VAL A 128 -12.09 -3.05 -12.84
N ASP A 129 -13.08 -3.92 -12.67
CA ASP A 129 -13.77 -4.56 -13.78
C ASP A 129 -14.46 -3.53 -14.68
N ALA A 130 -15.18 -2.55 -14.10
CA ALA A 130 -15.81 -1.47 -14.86
C ALA A 130 -14.78 -0.59 -15.60
N ALA A 131 -13.64 -0.29 -14.96
CA ALA A 131 -12.57 0.47 -15.61
C ALA A 131 -11.93 -0.32 -16.77
N ALA A 132 -11.82 -1.65 -16.64
CA ALA A 132 -11.25 -2.53 -17.65
C ALA A 132 -12.09 -2.60 -18.94
N GLU A 133 -13.42 -2.43 -18.86
CA GLU A 133 -14.29 -2.39 -20.05
C GLU A 133 -13.91 -1.26 -21.03
N SER A 134 -13.34 -0.16 -20.51
CA SER A 134 -12.95 1.01 -21.29
C SER A 134 -11.44 1.16 -21.48
N THR A 135 -10.65 0.22 -20.95
CA THR A 135 -9.19 0.29 -20.92
C THR A 135 -8.59 -0.90 -21.69
N PRO A 136 -7.82 -0.67 -22.78
CA PRO A 136 -7.31 -1.76 -23.62
C PRO A 136 -6.19 -2.57 -22.96
N ARG A 137 -5.63 -2.10 -21.84
CA ARG A 137 -4.59 -2.78 -21.06
C ARG A 137 -5.20 -3.49 -19.85
N PRO A 138 -4.65 -4.65 -19.44
CA PRO A 138 -5.13 -5.35 -18.25
C PRO A 138 -4.90 -4.47 -17.02
N LEU A 139 -5.94 -4.34 -16.18
CA LEU A 139 -5.87 -3.67 -14.90
C LEU A 139 -5.77 -4.71 -13.78
N ALA A 140 -4.96 -4.42 -12.77
CA ALA A 140 -4.73 -5.30 -11.63
C ALA A 140 -5.13 -4.66 -10.29
N VAL A 141 -5.19 -5.49 -9.25
CA VAL A 141 -5.33 -5.07 -7.85
C VAL A 141 -4.12 -5.58 -7.08
N VAL A 142 -3.49 -4.72 -6.30
CA VAL A 142 -2.43 -5.09 -5.36
C VAL A 142 -2.96 -4.90 -3.95
N ALA A 143 -3.54 -5.94 -3.34
CA ALA A 143 -4.23 -5.83 -2.07
C ALA A 143 -3.28 -6.06 -0.89
N GLU A 144 -3.18 -5.08 0.01
CA GLU A 144 -2.41 -5.21 1.25
C GLU A 144 -3.29 -5.80 2.36
N ILE A 145 -2.85 -6.89 3.00
CA ILE A 145 -3.51 -7.45 4.19
C ILE A 145 -2.89 -6.84 5.44
N LYS A 146 -3.69 -6.09 6.22
CA LYS A 146 -3.23 -5.34 7.39
C LYS A 146 -3.43 -6.10 8.68
N HIS A 147 -2.42 -6.09 9.55
CA HIS A 147 -2.53 -6.55 10.94
C HIS A 147 -3.10 -7.97 11.07
N ALA A 148 -2.71 -8.89 10.19
CA ALA A 148 -3.28 -10.23 10.08
C ALA A 148 -3.19 -11.00 11.41
N THR A 149 -2.05 -10.95 12.11
CA THR A 149 -1.91 -11.61 13.41
C THR A 149 -2.83 -10.99 14.48
N TYR A 150 -3.02 -9.67 14.47
CA TYR A 150 -3.95 -9.00 15.38
C TYR A 150 -5.40 -9.42 15.12
N PHE A 151 -5.85 -9.33 13.87
CA PHE A 151 -7.21 -9.70 13.48
C PHE A 151 -7.51 -11.19 13.76
N ALA A 152 -6.55 -12.09 13.52
CA ALA A 152 -6.67 -13.49 13.90
C ALA A 152 -6.84 -13.68 15.42
N SER A 153 -6.12 -12.91 16.24
CA SER A 153 -6.18 -13.00 17.72
C SER A 153 -7.56 -12.63 18.30
N ILE A 154 -8.36 -11.87 17.56
CA ILE A 154 -9.71 -11.46 17.93
C ILE A 154 -10.81 -12.23 17.19
N GLY A 155 -10.46 -13.33 16.50
CA GLY A 155 -11.42 -14.19 15.82
C GLY A 155 -11.86 -13.71 14.43
N LEU A 156 -11.07 -12.84 13.79
CA LEU A 156 -11.30 -12.35 12.42
C LEU A 156 -10.13 -12.74 11.51
N PRO A 157 -9.88 -14.04 11.23
CA PRO A 157 -8.75 -14.46 10.40
C PRO A 157 -8.83 -13.88 8.98
N LEU A 158 -7.98 -12.89 8.66
CA LEU A 158 -8.07 -12.18 7.38
C LEU A 158 -7.75 -13.06 6.18
N ASP A 159 -6.91 -14.09 6.34
CA ASP A 159 -6.64 -15.07 5.29
C ASP A 159 -7.91 -15.84 4.87
N GLU A 160 -8.77 -16.20 5.83
CA GLU A 160 -10.05 -16.86 5.58
C GLU A 160 -11.06 -15.94 4.92
N LEU A 161 -11.26 -14.76 5.51
CA LEU A 161 -12.20 -13.77 5.03
C LEU A 161 -11.82 -13.30 3.61
N PHE A 162 -10.54 -13.10 3.36
CA PHE A 162 -10.04 -12.65 2.06
C PHE A 162 -10.18 -13.74 1.00
N ALA A 163 -9.81 -14.98 1.32
CA ALA A 163 -9.97 -16.08 0.36
C ALA A 163 -11.45 -16.29 -0.02
N ALA A 164 -12.36 -16.23 0.95
CA ALA A 164 -13.79 -16.34 0.71
C ALA A 164 -14.34 -15.18 -0.15
N GLU A 165 -13.90 -13.95 0.12
CA GLU A 165 -14.31 -12.76 -0.65
C GLU A 165 -13.79 -12.80 -2.09
N VAL A 166 -12.54 -13.21 -2.30
CA VAL A 166 -11.93 -13.34 -3.63
C VAL A 166 -12.64 -14.41 -4.46
N GLU A 167 -12.95 -15.57 -3.87
CA GLU A 167 -13.72 -16.62 -4.52
C GLU A 167 -15.13 -16.13 -4.88
N ALA A 168 -15.82 -15.51 -3.92
CA ALA A 168 -17.18 -15.00 -4.14
C ALA A 168 -17.24 -13.90 -5.21
N ALA A 169 -16.19 -13.08 -5.32
CA ALA A 169 -16.08 -12.05 -6.34
C ALA A 169 -15.59 -12.58 -7.71
N GLY A 170 -15.08 -13.81 -7.77
CA GLY A 170 -14.48 -14.36 -9.00
C GLY A 170 -13.12 -13.76 -9.35
N TRP A 171 -12.41 -13.22 -8.36
CA TRP A 171 -11.16 -12.45 -8.55
C TRP A 171 -9.87 -13.26 -8.38
N ASN A 172 -9.97 -14.60 -8.31
CA ASN A 172 -8.81 -15.51 -8.37
C ASN A 172 -8.37 -15.82 -9.81
N ASP A 173 -8.37 -14.80 -10.67
CA ASP A 173 -8.23 -14.90 -12.13
C ASP A 173 -6.83 -14.50 -12.66
N GLY A 174 -5.89 -14.21 -11.74
CA GLY A 174 -4.52 -13.80 -12.05
C GLY A 174 -4.28 -12.29 -12.09
N ARG A 175 -5.33 -11.45 -11.95
CA ARG A 175 -5.19 -9.98 -11.86
C ARG A 175 -4.94 -9.47 -10.43
N LEU A 176 -4.93 -10.37 -9.45
CA LEU A 176 -4.71 -10.07 -8.05
C LEU A 176 -3.26 -10.33 -7.65
N VAL A 177 -2.64 -9.34 -7.02
CA VAL A 177 -1.40 -9.45 -6.26
C VAL A 177 -1.76 -9.20 -4.80
N THR A 178 -1.17 -9.95 -3.87
CA THR A 178 -1.38 -9.78 -2.43
C THR A 178 -0.09 -9.36 -1.78
N GLU A 179 -0.14 -8.41 -0.86
CA GLU A 179 1.02 -7.97 -0.11
C GLU A 179 0.72 -7.84 1.38
N SER A 180 1.77 -7.92 2.21
CA SER A 180 1.66 -7.73 3.66
C SER A 180 3.03 -7.54 4.28
N PHE A 181 3.08 -6.86 5.42
CA PHE A 181 4.23 -6.83 6.32
C PHE A 181 4.38 -8.12 7.15
N GLU A 182 3.44 -9.06 7.04
CA GLU A 182 3.44 -10.35 7.74
C GLU A 182 3.51 -11.50 6.73
N VAL A 183 4.67 -12.13 6.57
CA VAL A 183 4.88 -13.19 5.56
C VAL A 183 3.98 -14.42 5.79
N GLY A 184 3.56 -14.63 7.04
CA GLY A 184 2.65 -15.69 7.44
C GLY A 184 1.31 -15.64 6.72
N VAL A 185 0.68 -14.47 6.61
CA VAL A 185 -0.64 -14.36 5.97
C VAL A 185 -0.55 -14.62 4.47
N LEU A 186 0.55 -14.21 3.83
CA LEU A 186 0.80 -14.51 2.42
C LEU A 186 0.90 -16.02 2.18
N SER A 187 1.61 -16.74 3.07
CA SER A 187 1.71 -18.20 2.99
C SER A 187 0.36 -18.89 3.23
N GLN A 188 -0.47 -18.36 4.13
CA GLN A 188 -1.83 -18.87 4.39
C GLN A 188 -2.74 -18.65 3.17
N LEU A 189 -2.68 -17.48 2.51
CA LEU A 189 -3.44 -17.22 1.29
C LEU A 189 -3.05 -18.17 0.15
N ALA A 190 -1.75 -18.45 -0.01
CA ALA A 190 -1.28 -19.45 -0.98
C ALA A 190 -1.85 -20.84 -0.68
N ALA A 191 -1.81 -21.27 0.59
CA ALA A 191 -2.35 -22.56 1.01
C ALA A 191 -3.88 -22.66 0.80
N ARG A 192 -4.59 -21.52 0.80
CA ARG A 192 -6.02 -21.41 0.47
C ARG A 192 -6.32 -21.34 -1.02
N GLY A 193 -5.29 -21.43 -1.88
CA GLY A 193 -5.44 -21.49 -3.32
C GLY A 193 -5.54 -20.14 -4.03
N ILE A 194 -5.17 -19.03 -3.37
CA ILE A 194 -5.02 -17.73 -4.04
C ILE A 194 -3.80 -17.78 -4.95
N ARG A 195 -4.03 -17.56 -6.26
CA ARG A 195 -3.06 -17.82 -7.34
C ARG A 195 -2.14 -16.64 -7.65
N GLY A 196 -2.44 -15.47 -7.10
CA GLY A 196 -1.72 -14.22 -7.34
C GLY A 196 -0.28 -14.19 -6.83
N ASN A 197 0.51 -13.26 -7.35
CA ASN A 197 1.84 -12.97 -6.80
C ASN A 197 1.70 -12.48 -5.36
N ARG A 198 2.61 -12.96 -4.50
CA ARG A 198 2.71 -12.54 -3.09
C ARG A 198 3.92 -11.67 -2.90
N ILE A 199 3.75 -10.47 -2.35
CA ILE A 199 4.81 -9.50 -2.17
C ILE A 199 5.01 -9.23 -0.67
N PHE A 200 6.22 -9.49 -0.17
CA PHE A 200 6.54 -9.22 1.22
C PHE A 200 6.94 -7.74 1.40
N LEU A 201 6.18 -7.00 2.19
CA LEU A 201 6.50 -5.62 2.53
C LEU A 201 7.61 -5.60 3.60
N LEU A 202 8.65 -4.80 3.38
CA LEU A 202 9.80 -4.70 4.25
C LEU A 202 9.98 -3.24 4.72
N GLU A 203 9.85 -3.02 6.02
CA GLU A 203 10.18 -1.73 6.64
C GLU A 203 11.69 -1.49 6.70
N ASN A 204 12.07 -0.23 6.93
CA ASN A 204 13.48 0.08 7.14
C ASN A 204 14.03 -0.51 8.45
N GLU A 205 13.21 -0.58 9.49
CA GLU A 205 13.60 -0.97 10.83
C GLU A 205 12.49 -1.78 11.49
N GLY A 206 12.81 -2.44 12.60
CA GLY A 206 11.85 -3.27 13.33
C GLY A 206 11.78 -4.71 12.82
N GLN A 207 10.67 -5.36 13.10
CA GLN A 207 10.44 -6.78 12.89
C GLN A 207 9.00 -7.00 12.40
N PRO A 208 8.75 -7.95 11.47
CA PRO A 208 7.40 -8.39 11.13
C PRO A 208 6.62 -8.79 12.38
N HIS A 209 5.35 -8.42 12.45
CA HIS A 209 4.57 -8.68 13.67
C HIS A 209 4.29 -10.17 13.89
N ASP A 210 4.15 -10.95 12.81
CA ASP A 210 4.01 -12.40 12.91
C ASP A 210 5.31 -13.10 13.35
N GLU A 211 6.48 -12.56 13.00
CA GLU A 211 7.78 -12.98 13.55
C GLU A 211 7.84 -12.72 15.07
N ILE A 212 7.40 -11.55 15.53
CA ILE A 212 7.31 -11.25 16.97
C ILE A 212 6.35 -12.22 17.66
N ALA A 213 5.18 -12.48 17.06
CA ALA A 213 4.17 -13.36 17.65
C ALA A 213 4.66 -14.81 17.79
N ARG A 214 5.48 -15.29 16.84
CA ARG A 214 6.02 -16.67 16.84
C ARG A 214 7.29 -16.83 17.66
N HIS A 215 8.18 -15.84 17.61
CA HIS A 215 9.57 -15.97 18.08
C HIS A 215 9.98 -14.88 19.08
N GLY A 216 9.07 -13.97 19.44
CA GLY A 216 9.39 -12.82 20.28
C GLY A 216 10.48 -11.94 19.64
N THR A 217 11.31 -11.34 20.49
CA THR A 217 12.43 -10.48 20.06
C THR A 217 13.59 -11.24 19.43
N GLU A 218 13.56 -12.58 19.40
CA GLU A 218 14.58 -13.41 18.75
C GLU A 218 14.27 -13.69 17.27
N GLY A 219 13.06 -13.35 16.80
CA GLY A 219 12.68 -13.53 15.40
C GLY A 219 13.38 -12.58 14.43
N ALA A 220 13.20 -12.82 13.14
CA ALA A 220 13.97 -12.12 12.12
C ALA A 220 13.50 -10.67 11.92
N HIS A 221 14.42 -9.72 12.06
CA HIS A 221 14.18 -8.30 11.73
C HIS A 221 14.06 -8.07 10.22
N TYR A 222 13.41 -6.98 9.79
CA TYR A 222 13.32 -6.62 8.36
C TYR A 222 14.70 -6.55 7.67
N ALA A 223 15.73 -6.08 8.39
CA ALA A 223 17.09 -6.01 7.87
C ALA A 223 17.68 -7.37 7.48
N HIS A 224 17.24 -8.47 8.12
CA HIS A 224 17.67 -9.82 7.76
C HIS A 224 17.25 -10.17 6.32
N TYR A 225 15.99 -9.90 5.98
CA TYR A 225 15.42 -10.19 4.66
C TYR A 225 15.97 -9.32 3.53
N LEU A 226 16.69 -8.25 3.85
CA LEU A 226 17.40 -7.40 2.88
C LEU A 226 18.87 -7.83 2.65
N THR A 227 19.32 -8.91 3.27
CA THR A 227 20.64 -9.50 2.98
C THR A 227 20.54 -10.50 1.83
N PRO A 228 21.64 -10.82 1.12
CA PRO A 228 21.62 -11.85 0.07
C PRO A 228 21.10 -13.20 0.57
N GLY A 229 21.46 -13.59 1.80
CA GLY A 229 20.98 -14.83 2.42
C GLY A 229 19.49 -14.77 2.78
N GLY A 230 19.01 -13.63 3.29
CA GLY A 230 17.60 -13.42 3.59
C GLY A 230 16.72 -13.43 2.35
N LEU A 231 17.14 -12.72 1.29
CA LEU A 231 16.45 -12.71 0.00
C LEU A 231 16.36 -14.12 -0.61
N ALA A 232 17.47 -14.86 -0.61
CA ALA A 232 17.47 -16.26 -1.07
C ALA A 232 16.59 -17.17 -0.19
N GLY A 233 16.50 -16.87 1.10
CA GLY A 233 15.68 -17.59 2.08
C GLY A 233 14.18 -17.34 1.98
N LEU A 234 13.74 -16.28 1.28
CA LEU A 234 12.31 -16.01 1.06
C LEU A 234 11.64 -17.07 0.17
N GLY A 235 12.42 -17.77 -0.67
CA GLY A 235 12.03 -19.00 -1.35
C GLY A 235 10.67 -18.96 -2.07
N GLU A 236 9.89 -20.05 -1.97
CA GLU A 236 8.54 -20.18 -2.54
C GLU A 236 7.46 -19.39 -1.78
N ALA A 237 7.79 -18.83 -0.61
CA ALA A 237 6.81 -18.16 0.24
C ALA A 237 6.24 -16.92 -0.46
N VAL A 238 7.09 -16.18 -1.18
CA VAL A 238 6.72 -14.96 -1.91
C VAL A 238 7.35 -14.91 -3.29
N GLN A 239 6.77 -14.10 -4.18
CA GLN A 239 7.28 -13.85 -5.53
C GLN A 239 8.05 -12.54 -5.61
N GLY A 240 7.97 -11.70 -4.57
CA GLY A 240 8.66 -10.42 -4.56
C GLY A 240 8.73 -9.79 -3.19
N VAL A 241 9.46 -8.67 -3.13
CA VAL A 241 9.55 -7.80 -1.96
C VAL A 241 9.20 -6.37 -2.35
N SER A 242 8.65 -5.61 -1.40
CA SER A 242 8.37 -4.19 -1.57
C SER A 242 9.01 -3.38 -0.45
N VAL A 243 9.85 -2.42 -0.82
CA VAL A 243 10.68 -1.67 0.15
C VAL A 243 10.34 -0.19 0.15
N HIS A 244 10.63 0.50 1.24
CA HIS A 244 10.62 1.96 1.24
C HIS A 244 11.63 2.49 0.20
N LYS A 245 11.25 3.51 -0.58
CA LYS A 245 12.08 4.08 -1.68
C LYS A 245 13.49 4.52 -1.26
N SER A 246 13.71 4.84 0.01
CA SER A 246 15.05 5.16 0.51
C SER A 246 16.02 3.98 0.45
N ARG A 247 15.52 2.74 0.37
CA ARG A 247 16.35 1.54 0.15
C ARG A 247 16.81 1.40 -1.29
N ILE A 248 16.10 2.02 -2.22
CA ILE A 248 16.46 2.09 -3.64
C ILE A 248 17.39 3.26 -3.93
N LEU A 249 17.20 4.39 -3.24
CA LEU A 249 17.98 5.60 -3.48
C LEU A 249 19.36 5.52 -2.80
N LYS A 250 20.42 5.78 -3.57
CA LYS A 250 21.77 5.96 -3.05
C LYS A 250 22.04 7.43 -2.77
N THR A 251 22.36 7.77 -1.52
CA THR A 251 22.74 9.13 -1.13
C THR A 251 24.23 9.25 -0.81
N ASP A 252 24.85 10.36 -1.20
CA ASP A 252 26.22 10.70 -0.77
C ASP A 252 26.25 11.19 0.70
N ALA A 253 27.44 11.49 1.22
CA ALA A 253 27.63 11.97 2.59
C ALA A 253 26.96 13.34 2.86
N ALA A 254 26.66 14.11 1.82
CA ALA A 254 25.92 15.38 1.92
C ALA A 254 24.40 15.19 1.80
N GLY A 255 23.92 13.95 1.65
CA GLY A 255 22.51 13.61 1.51
C GLY A 255 21.97 13.82 0.09
N ASN A 256 22.84 13.96 -0.91
CA ASN A 256 22.42 14.07 -2.31
C ASN A 256 22.19 12.71 -2.93
N VAL A 257 21.06 12.56 -3.63
CA VAL A 257 20.79 11.38 -4.46
C VAL A 257 21.81 11.31 -5.58
N SER A 258 22.66 10.28 -5.55
CA SER A 258 23.74 10.04 -6.50
C SER A 258 23.44 8.92 -7.50
N GLY A 259 22.34 8.18 -7.29
CA GLY A 259 21.90 7.08 -8.14
C GLY A 259 21.01 6.12 -7.38
N ALA A 260 20.87 4.90 -7.90
CA ALA A 260 20.21 3.80 -7.22
C ALA A 260 21.24 2.91 -6.48
N THR A 261 20.79 2.18 -5.46
CA THR A 261 21.53 1.07 -4.84
C THR A 261 21.49 -0.17 -5.75
N THR A 262 22.27 -1.20 -5.40
CA THR A 262 22.25 -2.51 -6.06
C THR A 262 21.09 -3.40 -5.60
N LEU A 263 20.22 -2.92 -4.70
CA LEU A 263 19.20 -3.75 -4.08
C LEU A 263 18.22 -4.37 -5.09
N VAL A 264 17.86 -3.63 -6.15
CA VAL A 264 16.99 -4.19 -7.20
C VAL A 264 17.67 -5.36 -7.92
N ASP A 265 18.95 -5.21 -8.26
CA ASP A 265 19.74 -6.27 -8.88
C ASP A 265 19.88 -7.48 -7.94
N GLU A 266 20.05 -7.25 -6.63
CA GLU A 266 20.14 -8.30 -5.61
C GLU A 266 18.81 -9.07 -5.44
N VAL A 267 17.68 -8.35 -5.46
CA VAL A 267 16.32 -8.95 -5.44
C VAL A 267 16.09 -9.79 -6.70
N HIS A 268 16.45 -9.27 -7.87
CA HIS A 268 16.37 -10.01 -9.14
C HIS A 268 17.29 -11.23 -9.16
N ALA A 269 18.50 -11.12 -8.61
CA ALA A 269 19.45 -12.23 -8.51
C ALA A 269 18.93 -13.36 -7.61
N ALA A 270 18.04 -13.04 -6.66
CA ALA A 270 17.31 -14.03 -5.85
C ALA A 270 16.06 -14.60 -6.55
N GLY A 271 15.75 -14.18 -7.78
CA GLY A 271 14.58 -14.63 -8.54
C GLY A 271 13.26 -14.00 -8.10
N LEU A 272 13.32 -12.88 -7.37
CA LEU A 272 12.17 -12.16 -6.83
C LEU A 272 11.90 -10.88 -7.64
N THR A 273 10.66 -10.39 -7.65
CA THR A 273 10.32 -9.06 -8.18
C THR A 273 10.55 -7.98 -7.12
N ALA A 274 11.01 -6.81 -7.53
CA ALA A 274 11.28 -5.66 -6.66
C ALA A 274 10.20 -4.58 -6.84
N PHE A 275 9.45 -4.29 -5.79
CA PHE A 275 8.51 -3.18 -5.72
C PHE A 275 9.06 -2.09 -4.77
N CYS A 276 8.58 -0.85 -4.88
CA CYS A 276 8.84 0.14 -3.84
C CYS A 276 7.68 1.10 -3.57
N TRP A 277 7.62 1.56 -2.33
CA TRP A 277 6.66 2.54 -1.84
C TRP A 277 7.37 3.68 -1.09
N THR A 278 6.84 4.89 -1.00
CA THR A 278 5.80 5.46 -1.86
C THR A 278 6.37 6.68 -2.58
N LEU A 279 6.16 6.74 -3.89
CA LEU A 279 6.49 7.88 -4.72
C LEU A 279 5.51 9.02 -4.45
N ARG A 280 6.04 10.12 -3.91
CA ARG A 280 5.30 11.30 -3.49
C ARG A 280 6.08 12.57 -3.85
N PRO A 281 5.48 13.55 -4.54
CA PRO A 281 6.19 14.73 -5.01
C PRO A 281 6.45 15.77 -3.92
N GLU A 282 5.77 15.71 -2.78
CA GLU A 282 5.88 16.72 -1.72
C GLU A 282 7.23 16.65 -0.99
N ASN A 283 7.85 17.80 -0.74
CA ASN A 283 9.19 17.95 -0.13
C ASN A 283 9.41 17.08 1.10
N ARG A 284 8.41 16.97 1.98
CA ARG A 284 8.52 16.17 3.21
C ARG A 284 8.81 14.69 2.97
N PHE A 285 8.46 14.17 1.80
CA PHE A 285 8.67 12.79 1.42
C PHE A 285 9.90 12.60 0.54
N LEU A 286 10.41 13.67 -0.07
CA LEU A 286 11.59 13.61 -0.94
C LEU A 286 12.88 13.56 -0.13
N ALA A 287 13.92 12.98 -0.75
CA ALA A 287 15.29 13.06 -0.27
C ALA A 287 15.71 14.53 -0.11
N GLN A 288 16.62 14.81 0.83
CA GLN A 288 16.98 16.19 1.20
C GLN A 288 17.40 17.04 -0.01
N SER A 289 18.22 16.50 -0.91
CA SER A 289 18.66 17.19 -2.13
C SER A 289 17.57 17.45 -3.16
N SER A 290 16.47 16.70 -3.09
CA SER A 290 15.33 16.83 -3.99
C SER A 290 14.32 17.87 -3.48
N ARG A 291 14.50 18.42 -2.27
CA ARG A 291 13.56 19.41 -1.71
C ARG A 291 13.76 20.78 -2.37
N ARG A 292 12.67 21.44 -2.77
CA ARG A 292 12.69 22.79 -3.36
C ARG A 292 11.84 23.78 -2.56
N GLY A 293 12.35 25.00 -2.38
CA GLY A 293 11.67 26.02 -1.57
C GLY A 293 11.62 25.65 -0.08
N GLY A 294 10.80 26.37 0.69
CA GLY A 294 10.80 26.26 2.17
C GLY A 294 9.65 25.48 2.80
N ARG A 295 8.59 25.10 2.06
CA ARG A 295 7.40 24.46 2.63
C ARG A 295 7.40 22.95 2.40
N ALA A 296 7.18 22.20 3.48
CA ALA A 296 7.14 20.73 3.49
C ALA A 296 6.06 20.12 2.58
N SER A 297 4.97 20.84 2.34
CA SER A 297 3.85 20.40 1.49
C SER A 297 3.99 20.76 0.01
N HIS A 298 4.96 21.62 -0.35
CA HIS A 298 5.19 21.97 -1.76
C HIS A 298 5.88 20.82 -2.47
N TRP A 299 5.69 20.73 -3.79
CA TRP A 299 6.39 19.76 -4.61
C TRP A 299 7.87 20.15 -4.74
N GLY A 300 8.75 19.16 -4.61
CA GLY A 300 10.18 19.30 -4.85
C GLY A 300 10.59 18.91 -6.27
N ASN A 301 11.87 18.57 -6.43
CA ASN A 301 12.44 17.98 -7.64
C ASN A 301 12.13 16.48 -7.73
N TRP A 302 10.85 16.13 -7.70
CA TRP A 302 10.40 14.74 -7.67
C TRP A 302 10.78 13.97 -8.93
N GLN A 303 10.86 14.65 -10.10
CA GLN A 303 11.16 13.99 -11.37
C GLN A 303 12.49 13.24 -11.34
N GLN A 304 13.54 13.84 -10.76
CA GLN A 304 14.85 13.20 -10.71
C GLN A 304 14.83 11.96 -9.83
N GLU A 305 14.17 12.03 -8.67
CA GLU A 305 14.05 10.91 -7.75
C GLU A 305 13.27 9.75 -8.38
N PHE A 306 12.15 10.06 -9.05
CA PHE A 306 11.35 9.05 -9.74
C PHE A 306 12.12 8.42 -10.90
N ARG A 307 12.89 9.21 -11.67
CA ARG A 307 13.77 8.68 -12.74
C ARG A 307 14.83 7.74 -12.20
N THR A 308 15.46 8.08 -11.07
CA THR A 308 16.46 7.22 -10.43
C THR A 308 15.86 5.88 -10.03
N ILE A 309 14.67 5.88 -9.44
CA ILE A 309 13.97 4.66 -9.02
C ILE A 309 13.50 3.84 -10.22
N LEU A 310 12.80 4.45 -11.18
CA LEU A 310 12.32 3.76 -12.39
C LEU A 310 13.48 3.28 -13.27
N GLY A 311 14.61 3.99 -13.24
CA GLY A 311 15.84 3.64 -13.96
C GLY A 311 16.62 2.47 -13.33
N SER A 312 16.32 2.06 -12.09
CA SER A 312 17.02 0.94 -11.44
C SER A 312 16.54 -0.44 -11.92
N GLY A 313 15.57 -0.48 -12.84
CA GLY A 313 14.99 -1.74 -13.34
C GLY A 313 13.86 -2.30 -12.47
N ILE A 314 13.36 -1.52 -11.51
CA ILE A 314 12.30 -1.91 -10.58
C ILE A 314 11.01 -2.39 -11.30
N ASP A 315 10.35 -3.41 -10.75
CA ASP A 315 9.19 -4.06 -11.38
C ASP A 315 7.88 -3.34 -11.09
N GLY A 316 7.75 -2.71 -9.92
CA GLY A 316 6.54 -2.00 -9.50
C GLY A 316 6.81 -0.79 -8.61
N VAL A 317 6.04 0.28 -8.78
CA VAL A 317 6.10 1.47 -7.93
C VAL A 317 4.71 1.89 -7.45
N PHE A 318 4.59 2.10 -6.15
CA PHE A 318 3.41 2.68 -5.52
C PHE A 318 3.52 4.21 -5.55
N ALA A 319 2.55 4.88 -6.16
CA ALA A 319 2.53 6.33 -6.29
C ALA A 319 1.19 6.92 -5.84
N ASP A 320 1.24 7.98 -5.04
CA ASP A 320 0.04 8.73 -4.65
C ASP A 320 -0.47 9.60 -5.83
N HIS A 321 0.42 9.96 -6.75
CA HIS A 321 0.11 10.69 -7.98
C HIS A 321 0.51 9.83 -9.18
N PRO A 322 -0.35 8.89 -9.64
CA PRO A 322 0.03 7.88 -10.61
C PRO A 322 0.49 8.47 -11.95
N ASP A 323 -0.13 9.56 -12.40
CA ASP A 323 0.24 10.29 -13.61
C ASP A 323 1.70 10.74 -13.63
N LEU A 324 2.24 11.13 -12.47
CA LEU A 324 3.64 11.55 -12.37
C LEU A 324 4.60 10.37 -12.59
N ALA A 325 4.25 9.19 -12.06
CA ALA A 325 5.04 7.97 -12.25
C ALA A 325 4.90 7.44 -13.68
N VAL A 326 3.69 7.43 -14.25
CA VAL A 326 3.42 7.10 -15.66
C VAL A 326 4.22 8.03 -16.58
N HIS A 327 4.18 9.34 -16.34
CA HIS A 327 4.91 10.33 -17.13
C HIS A 327 6.42 10.04 -17.15
N VAL A 328 7.02 9.68 -16.01
CA VAL A 328 8.45 9.39 -15.93
C VAL A 328 8.79 8.04 -16.56
N ARG A 329 7.95 7.02 -16.36
CA ARG A 329 8.14 5.68 -16.95
C ARG A 329 8.10 5.73 -18.47
N ASP A 330 7.16 6.48 -19.03
CA ASP A 330 6.89 6.53 -20.47
C ASP A 330 7.70 7.63 -21.19
N ALA A 331 8.44 8.45 -20.43
CA ALA A 331 9.34 9.44 -21.02
C ALA A 331 10.47 8.76 -21.82
N PRO A 332 10.86 9.33 -22.98
CA PRO A 332 12.02 8.84 -23.72
C PRO A 332 13.25 8.82 -22.80
N LYS A 333 13.99 7.71 -22.80
CA LYS A 333 15.30 7.68 -22.15
C LYS A 333 16.19 8.75 -22.82
N PRO A 334 16.90 9.61 -22.06
CA PRO A 334 17.88 10.49 -22.65
C PRO A 334 18.85 9.63 -23.49
N GLY A 335 19.09 10.03 -24.74
CA GLY A 335 20.04 9.33 -25.60
C GLY A 335 21.43 9.33 -24.96
N PRO A 336 22.32 8.40 -25.35
CA PRO A 336 23.70 8.44 -24.90
C PRO A 336 24.32 9.78 -25.30
N GLU A 337 24.82 10.52 -24.31
CA GLU A 337 25.78 11.63 -24.51
C GLU A 337 27.12 11.10 -25.00
#